data_AF-A0A0D0S860-F1
#
_entry.id   AF-A0A0D0S860-F1
#
_cell.length_a   1.000
_cell.length_b   1.000
_cell.length_c   1.000
_cell.angle_alpha   90.00
_cell.angle_beta   90.00
_cell.angle_gamma   90.00
#
_symmetry.space_group_name_H-M   'P 1'
#
loop_
_entity.id
_entity.type
_entity.pdbx_description
1 polymer ?
#
loop_
_entity_poly.entity_id
_entity_poly.type
_entity_poly.pdbx_seq_one_letter_code
_entity_poly.pdbx_strand_id
1 'polypeptide(L)'
;MVPVPFVIAADHPSLPGHFPGRPVVPGVVMLDRVLELIESRYPEAAGAPLRLPQVKFLQPLLPEQTASIELQALSGAAPLRWRFRIHLGESLLASGEVVAGSPS
;
A
#
# COMPACT_ATOMS: atom_id res chain seq x y z
N MET A 1 -13.24 -7.11 -7.72
CA MET A 1 -12.26 -6.91 -6.62
C MET A 1 -12.98 -6.23 -5.48
N VAL A 2 -12.79 -6.69 -4.24
CA VAL A 2 -13.36 -6.05 -3.05
C VAL A 2 -12.27 -5.17 -2.43
N PRO A 3 -12.47 -3.83 -2.34
CA PRO A 3 -11.54 -2.94 -1.67
C PRO A 3 -11.36 -3.32 -0.19
N VAL A 4 -10.14 -3.22 0.32
CA VAL A 4 -9.82 -3.54 1.72
C VAL A 4 -9.59 -2.26 2.49
N PRO A 5 -10.42 -1.93 3.50
CA PRO A 5 -10.25 -0.71 4.27
C PRO A 5 -9.05 -0.80 5.23
N PHE A 6 -8.41 0.33 5.49
CA PHE A 6 -7.45 0.51 6.58
C PHE A 6 -7.50 1.94 7.13
N VAL A 7 -7.02 2.11 8.36
CA VAL A 7 -6.87 3.39 9.05
C VAL A 7 -5.50 3.43 9.71
N ILE A 8 -4.84 4.59 9.67
CA ILE A 8 -3.62 4.85 10.45
C ILE A 8 -4.00 5.75 11.62
N ALA A 9 -3.83 5.23 12.83
CA ALA A 9 -4.20 5.93 14.05
C ALA A 9 -3.30 7.17 14.27
N ALA A 10 -3.85 8.20 14.92
CA ALA A 10 -3.15 9.46 15.20
C ALA A 10 -1.93 9.29 16.13
N ASP A 11 -1.88 8.21 16.89
CA ASP A 11 -0.77 7.83 17.77
C ASP A 11 0.27 6.94 17.08
N HIS A 12 0.14 6.69 15.77
CA HIS A 12 1.09 5.88 15.03
C HIS A 12 2.52 6.46 15.17
N PRO A 13 3.52 5.63 15.52
CA PRO A 13 4.87 6.11 15.88
C PRO A 13 5.61 6.83 14.74
N SER A 14 5.14 6.70 13.50
CA SER A 14 5.70 7.41 12.34
C SER A 14 5.18 8.85 12.17
N LEU A 15 4.16 9.28 12.93
CA LEU A 15 3.51 10.58 12.77
C LEU A 15 4.17 11.73 13.53
N PRO A 16 4.77 11.54 14.73
CA PRO A 16 5.57 12.58 15.37
C PRO A 16 6.65 13.10 14.42
N GLY A 17 6.62 14.41 14.12
CA GLY A 17 7.56 15.04 13.18
C GLY A 17 7.17 14.96 11.70
N HIS A 18 6.03 14.33 11.35
CA HIS A 18 5.58 14.20 9.96
C HIS A 18 4.13 14.66 9.77
N PHE A 19 3.81 15.96 9.79
CA PHE A 19 4.65 17.13 10.05
C PHE A 19 4.20 17.80 11.36
N PRO A 20 5.07 18.50 12.11
CA PRO A 20 4.68 19.17 13.35
C PRO A 20 3.45 20.07 13.17
N GLY A 21 2.41 19.84 13.98
CA GLY A 21 1.14 20.58 13.93
C GLY A 21 0.20 20.23 12.76
N ARG A 22 0.65 19.46 11.76
CA ARG A 22 -0.14 19.04 10.58
C ARG A 22 0.27 17.63 10.15
N PRO A 23 -0.10 16.59 10.92
CA PRO A 23 0.34 15.23 10.62
C PRO A 23 -0.23 14.74 9.29
N VAL A 24 0.62 14.11 8.50
CA VAL A 24 0.29 13.42 7.25
C VAL A 24 0.88 12.03 7.35
N VAL A 25 0.10 11.01 6.99
CA VAL A 25 0.58 9.62 6.96
C VAL A 25 1.72 9.51 5.94
N PRO A 26 2.91 9.02 6.34
CA PRO A 26 4.01 8.81 5.41
C PRO A 26 3.61 7.83 4.31
N GLY A 27 4.04 8.11 3.06
CA GLY A 27 3.71 7.25 1.93
C GLY A 27 4.09 5.78 2.14
N VAL A 28 5.22 5.52 2.80
CA VAL A 28 5.70 4.18 3.12
C VAL A 28 4.76 3.41 4.05
N VAL A 29 4.08 4.08 4.99
CA VAL A 29 3.11 3.42 5.89
C VAL A 29 1.88 2.95 5.11
N MET A 30 1.47 3.69 4.06
CA MET A 30 0.43 3.22 3.15
C MET A 30 0.91 2.04 2.31
N LEU A 31 2.17 2.02 1.89
CA LEU A 31 2.74 0.91 1.12
C LEU A 31 2.87 -0.36 1.97
N ASP A 32 3.21 -0.26 3.25
CA ASP A 32 3.26 -1.41 4.16
C ASP A 32 1.91 -2.15 4.19
N ARG A 33 0.79 -1.41 4.21
CA ARG A 33 -0.56 -2.02 4.13
C ARG A 33 -0.81 -2.76 2.82
N VAL A 34 -0.23 -2.30 1.71
CA VAL A 34 -0.31 -3.00 0.43
C VAL A 34 0.50 -4.28 0.47
N LEU A 35 1.69 -4.26 1.06
CA LEU A 35 2.56 -5.44 1.19
C LEU A 35 1.94 -6.49 2.13
N GLU A 36 1.43 -6.09 3.30
CA GLU A 36 0.67 -6.94 4.23
C GLU A 36 -0.53 -7.60 3.52
N LEU A 37 -1.22 -6.85 2.65
CA LEU A 37 -2.35 -7.38 1.89
C LEU A 37 -1.91 -8.39 0.82
N ILE A 38 -0.77 -8.19 0.19
CA ILE A 38 -0.20 -9.15 -0.77
C ILE A 38 0.18 -10.44 -0.04
N GLU A 39 0.94 -10.34 1.06
CA GLU A 39 1.38 -11.48 1.84
C GLU A 39 0.20 -12.30 2.40
N SER A 40 -0.88 -11.64 2.84
CA SER A 40 -2.06 -12.34 3.37
C SER A 40 -2.94 -13.00 2.30
N ARG A 41 -2.92 -12.51 1.05
CA ARG A 41 -3.78 -13.02 -0.04
C ARG A 41 -3.08 -13.98 -1.00
N TYR A 42 -1.76 -13.89 -1.12
CA TYR A 42 -0.98 -14.63 -2.10
C TYR A 42 0.13 -15.42 -1.39
N PRO A 43 -0.17 -16.64 -0.88
CA PRO A 43 0.81 -17.49 -0.21
C PRO A 43 2.05 -17.79 -1.08
N GLU A 44 1.91 -17.77 -2.40
CA GLU A 44 3.01 -17.92 -3.36
C GLU A 44 4.02 -16.76 -3.33
N ALA A 45 3.64 -15.61 -2.76
CA ALA A 45 4.53 -14.46 -2.54
C ALA A 45 5.23 -14.50 -1.18
N ALA A 46 4.86 -15.44 -0.29
CA ALA A 46 5.40 -15.50 1.07
C ALA A 46 6.92 -15.74 1.05
N GLY A 47 7.67 -14.84 1.70
CA GLY A 47 9.13 -14.89 1.77
C GLY A 47 9.85 -14.45 0.49
N ALA A 48 9.13 -14.10 -0.58
CA ALA A 48 9.75 -13.53 -1.77
C ALA A 48 10.07 -12.04 -1.54
N PRO A 49 11.23 -11.54 -2.02
CA PRO A 49 11.54 -10.12 -1.90
C PRO A 49 10.58 -9.30 -2.77
N LEU A 50 9.76 -8.45 -2.15
CA LEU A 50 8.84 -7.58 -2.87
C LEU A 50 9.54 -6.28 -3.31
N ARG A 51 9.30 -5.88 -4.55
CA ARG A 51 9.83 -4.65 -5.15
C ARG A 51 8.68 -3.77 -5.63
N LEU A 52 8.86 -2.46 -5.48
CA LEU A 52 7.91 -1.43 -5.92
C LEU A 52 8.51 -0.66 -7.11
N PRO A 53 8.47 -1.21 -8.34
CA PRO A 53 9.09 -0.57 -9.51
C PRO A 53 8.48 0.79 -9.85
N GLN A 54 7.23 1.02 -9.45
CA GLN A 54 6.54 2.28 -9.66
C GLN A 54 5.55 2.54 -8.53
N VAL A 55 5.64 3.75 -7.96
CA VAL A 55 4.66 4.29 -7.02
C VAL A 55 4.40 5.74 -7.37
N LYS A 56 3.14 6.15 -7.36
CA LYS A 56 2.73 7.54 -7.48
C LYS A 56 1.85 7.91 -6.29
N PHE A 57 2.25 8.94 -5.55
CA PHE A 57 1.43 9.58 -4.53
C PHE A 57 0.79 10.83 -5.13
N LEU A 58 -0.53 10.91 -5.08
CA LEU A 58 -1.32 11.99 -5.67
C LEU A 58 -1.86 12.95 -4.62
N GLN A 59 -2.23 12.43 -3.46
CA GLN A 59 -2.82 13.20 -2.36
C GLN A 59 -2.36 12.64 -1.01
N PRO A 60 -2.26 13.50 0.02
CA PRO A 60 -1.93 13.05 1.37
C PRO A 60 -3.09 12.26 1.99
N LEU A 61 -2.77 11.30 2.84
CA LEU A 61 -3.69 10.71 3.80
C LEU A 61 -3.44 11.36 5.16
N LEU A 62 -4.49 11.80 5.85
CA LEU A 62 -4.40 12.28 7.23
C LEU A 62 -4.66 11.11 8.21
N PRO A 63 -4.20 11.20 9.46
CA PRO A 63 -4.56 10.20 10.48
C PRO A 63 -6.07 10.10 10.68
N GLU A 64 -6.54 8.94 11.13
CA GLU A 64 -7.97 8.62 11.35
C GLU A 64 -8.86 8.63 10.10
N GLN A 65 -8.30 8.89 8.92
CA GLN A 65 -9.05 8.75 7.67
C GLN A 65 -9.04 7.30 7.20
N THR A 66 -10.23 6.78 6.87
CA THR A 66 -10.39 5.44 6.29
C THR A 66 -10.08 5.46 4.80
N ALA A 67 -8.95 4.85 4.45
CA ALA A 67 -8.59 4.57 3.06
C ALA A 67 -8.93 3.12 2.69
N SER A 68 -8.95 2.81 1.39
CA SER A 68 -9.17 1.45 0.90
C SER A 68 -8.15 1.05 -0.16
N ILE A 69 -7.72 -0.20 -0.13
CA ILE A 69 -6.78 -0.78 -1.08
C ILE A 69 -7.56 -1.64 -2.09
N GLU A 70 -7.43 -1.28 -3.36
CA GLU A 70 -7.74 -2.16 -4.47
C GLU A 70 -6.46 -2.85 -4.93
N LEU A 71 -6.48 -4.19 -4.94
CA LEU A 71 -5.34 -5.00 -5.34
C LEU A 71 -5.73 -5.97 -6.45
N GLN A 72 -4.98 -5.94 -7.55
CA GLN A 72 -5.17 -6.78 -8.72
C GLN A 72 -3.91 -7.58 -9.00
N ALA A 73 -3.99 -8.91 -8.95
CA ALA A 73 -2.93 -9.77 -9.50
C ALA A 73 -2.95 -9.71 -11.03
N LEU A 74 -1.77 -9.59 -11.64
CA LEU A 74 -1.60 -9.60 -13.09
C LEU A 74 -1.20 -11.02 -13.52
N SER A 75 -2.18 -11.78 -14.03
CA SER A 75 -2.02 -13.17 -14.45
C SER A 75 -0.99 -13.35 -15.57
N GLY A 76 -0.32 -14.51 -15.61
CA GLY A 76 0.57 -14.89 -16.70
C GLY A 76 1.94 -14.20 -16.70
N ALA A 77 2.23 -13.39 -15.68
CA ALA A 77 3.55 -12.80 -15.48
C ALA A 77 4.39 -13.66 -14.53
N ALA A 78 5.59 -14.04 -14.98
CA ALA A 78 6.70 -14.44 -14.13
C ALA A 78 7.78 -13.36 -14.29
N PRO A 79 8.17 -12.63 -13.23
CA PRO A 79 7.72 -12.77 -11.83
C PRO A 79 6.25 -12.36 -11.56
N LEU A 80 5.71 -12.81 -10.41
CA LEU A 80 4.41 -12.39 -9.90
C LEU A 80 4.34 -10.87 -9.80
N ARG A 81 3.23 -10.30 -10.22
CA ARG A 81 3.03 -8.85 -10.27
C ARG A 81 1.62 -8.48 -9.83
N TRP A 82 1.53 -7.40 -9.07
CA TRP A 82 0.27 -6.81 -8.64
C TRP A 82 0.22 -5.34 -9.02
N ARG A 83 -0.99 -4.87 -9.36
CA ARG A 83 -1.31 -3.45 -9.41
C ARG A 83 -2.13 -3.10 -8.18
N PHE A 84 -1.79 -1.98 -7.54
CA PHE A 84 -2.56 -1.47 -6.41
C PHE A 84 -3.06 -0.04 -6.67
N ARG A 85 -4.18 0.28 -6.06
CA ARG A 85 -4.71 1.65 -5.90
C ARG A 85 -5.17 1.85 -4.47
N ILE A 86 -4.92 3.02 -3.92
CA ILE A 86 -5.34 3.43 -2.58
C ILE A 86 -6.30 4.60 -2.74
N HIS A 87 -7.50 4.47 -2.20
CA HIS A 87 -8.57 5.46 -2.32
C HIS A 87 -8.99 6.03 -0.96
N LEU A 88 -9.40 7.29 -0.94
CA LEU A 88 -10.17 7.92 0.13
C LEU A 88 -11.53 8.33 -0.44
N GLY A 89 -12.56 7.53 -0.17
CA GLY A 89 -13.81 7.60 -0.93
C GLY A 89 -13.52 7.42 -2.42
N GLU A 90 -13.91 8.39 -3.24
CA GLU A 90 -13.66 8.39 -4.70
C GLU A 90 -12.25 8.92 -5.07
N SER A 91 -11.53 9.54 -4.14
CA SER A 91 -10.25 10.20 -4.44
C SER A 91 -9.09 9.19 -4.45
N LEU A 92 -8.31 9.17 -5.52
CA LEU A 92 -7.12 8.33 -5.62
C LEU A 92 -5.95 8.98 -4.84
N LEU A 93 -5.51 8.33 -3.77
CA LEU A 93 -4.40 8.78 -2.92
C LEU A 93 -3.04 8.33 -3.49
N ALA A 94 -2.95 7.05 -3.84
CA ALA A 94 -1.73 6.45 -4.38
C ALA A 94 -2.03 5.30 -5.33
N SER A 95 -1.11 5.02 -6.24
CA SER A 95 -1.18 3.84 -7.10
C SER A 95 0.22 3.36 -7.49
N GLY A 96 0.31 2.11 -7.91
CA GLY A 96 1.59 1.56 -8.32
C GLY A 96 1.52 0.08 -8.65
N GLU A 97 2.70 -0.50 -8.78
CA GLU A 97 2.88 -1.93 -9.00
C GLU A 97 3.82 -2.52 -7.96
N VAL A 98 3.57 -3.79 -7.60
CA VAL A 98 4.45 -4.62 -6.78
C VAL A 98 4.88 -5.82 -7.62
N VAL A 99 6.14 -6.21 -7.52
CA VAL A 99 6.72 -7.36 -8.21
C VAL A 99 7.42 -8.24 -7.18
N ALA A 100 7.16 -9.54 -7.19
CA ALA A 100 7.92 -10.49 -6.39
C ALA A 100 9.26 -10.80 -7.09
N GLY A 101 10.37 -10.75 -6.38
CA GLY A 101 11.64 -11.28 -6.86
C GLY A 101 11.71 -12.79 -6.70
N SER A 102 12.73 -13.40 -7.30
CA SER A 102 13.06 -14.79 -7.01
C SER A 102 13.53 -14.92 -5.55
N PRO A 103 13.08 -15.94 -4.80
CA PRO A 103 13.67 -16.25 -3.50
C PRO A 103 15.16 -16.56 -3.70
N SER A 104 16.00 -16.04 -2.80
CA SER A 104 17.44 -16.33 -2.78
C SER A 104 17.72 -17.70 -2.17
#